data_AF-A0A820DWM6-F1
#
_entry.id   AF-A0A820DWM6-F1
#
_cell.length_a   1.000
_cell.length_b   1.000
_cell.length_c   1.000
_cell.angle_alpha   90.00
_cell.angle_beta   90.00
_cell.angle_gamma   90.00
#
_symmetry.space_group_name_H-M   'P 1'
#
loop_
_entity.id
_entity.type
_entity.pdbx_description
1 polymer ?
#
loop_
_entity_poly.entity_id
_entity_poly.type
_entity_poly.pdbx_seq_one_letter_code
_entity_poly.pdbx_strand_id
1 'polypeptide(L)'
;MSRQAVIDALKEYAATAILSPNALSRDVVTTYIGTSIEQFQKTTLDSFRSHIHFILSLLTEHRFISALRTNFYTRGVLGSNNFVTFPAIYPQQVDTTQSSSILSETCQCDRTNNCIYPAGIYNQTKSIIPNEIFSLDVSPLFMIPGFQVGCLPQNALFQSTLECFFNQTCLDIVISLTGA
;
A
#
# COMPACT_ATOMS: atom_id res chain seq x y z
N MET A 1 -19.24 0.10 6.79
CA MET A 1 -20.30 -0.82 6.29
C MET A 1 -21.60 -0.45 6.97
N SER A 2 -22.65 -0.16 6.20
CA SER A 2 -23.92 0.34 6.73
C SER A 2 -24.78 -0.81 7.29
N ARG A 3 -25.50 -0.55 8.38
CA ARG A 3 -26.51 -1.45 8.97
C ARG A 3 -27.50 -2.00 7.94
N GLN A 4 -27.74 -1.23 6.88
CA GLN A 4 -28.61 -1.58 5.78
C GLN A 4 -28.10 -2.78 4.97
N ALA A 5 -26.80 -2.84 4.68
CA ALA A 5 -26.20 -3.96 3.95
C ALA A 5 -26.33 -5.30 4.70
N VAL A 6 -26.27 -5.26 6.03
CA VAL A 6 -26.49 -6.45 6.89
C VAL A 6 -27.95 -6.89 6.84
N ILE A 7 -28.89 -5.94 6.85
CA ILE A 7 -30.34 -6.23 6.78
C ILE A 7 -30.72 -6.81 5.42
N ASP A 8 -30.15 -6.26 4.34
CA ASP A 8 -30.45 -6.71 2.98
C ASP A 8 -29.91 -8.11 2.73
N ALA A 9 -28.69 -8.41 3.21
CA ALA A 9 -28.13 -9.76 3.18
C ALA A 9 -28.97 -10.78 3.98
N LEU A 10 -29.51 -10.38 5.13
CA LEU A 10 -30.41 -11.24 5.94
C LEU A 10 -31.75 -11.52 5.23
N LYS A 11 -32.31 -10.54 4.53
CA LYS A 11 -33.55 -10.71 3.76
C LYS A 11 -33.34 -11.62 2.56
N GLU A 12 -32.23 -11.45 1.86
CA GLU A 12 -31.88 -12.27 0.70
C GLU A 12 -31.59 -13.72 1.12
N TYR A 13 -30.91 -13.93 2.25
CA TYR A 13 -30.73 -15.24 2.87
C TYR A 13 -32.07 -15.89 3.26
N ALA A 14 -32.96 -15.16 3.92
CA ALA A 14 -34.27 -15.67 4.32
C ALA A 14 -35.14 -16.05 3.10
N ALA A 15 -35.05 -15.30 2.00
CA ALA A 15 -35.79 -15.55 0.77
C ALA A 15 -35.25 -16.74 -0.04
N THR A 16 -33.96 -17.06 0.09
CA THR A 16 -33.30 -18.11 -0.70
C THR A 16 -33.07 -19.41 0.06
N ALA A 17 -32.99 -19.40 1.40
CA ALA A 17 -32.49 -20.54 2.17
C ALA A 17 -33.50 -21.31 3.04
N ILE A 18 -34.74 -20.83 3.27
CA ILE A 18 -35.57 -21.37 4.40
C ILE A 18 -37.04 -21.70 4.04
N LEU A 19 -37.40 -21.90 2.78
CA LEU A 19 -38.74 -22.43 2.44
C LEU A 19 -38.64 -23.59 1.45
N SER A 20 -38.06 -24.70 1.91
CA SER A 20 -38.28 -26.01 1.29
C SER A 20 -39.56 -26.61 1.90
N PRO A 21 -40.52 -27.09 1.09
CA PRO A 21 -41.72 -27.77 1.60
C PRO A 21 -41.42 -29.09 2.33
N ASN A 22 -40.17 -29.57 2.23
CA ASN A 22 -39.68 -30.76 2.92
C ASN A 22 -38.57 -30.41 3.91
N ALA A 23 -38.59 -31.06 5.09
CA ALA A 23 -37.48 -31.01 6.03
C ALA A 23 -36.21 -31.55 5.35
N LEU A 24 -35.21 -30.68 5.19
CA LEU A 24 -33.93 -31.06 4.63
C LEU A 24 -33.19 -31.98 5.59
N SER A 25 -32.48 -32.97 5.07
CA SER A 25 -31.64 -33.81 5.90
C SER A 25 -30.49 -32.98 6.49
N ARG A 26 -30.02 -33.38 7.67
CA ARG A 26 -28.88 -32.74 8.34
C ARG A 26 -27.65 -32.67 7.42
N ASP A 27 -27.43 -33.70 6.60
CA ASP A 27 -26.29 -33.78 5.69
C ASP A 27 -26.39 -32.74 4.57
N VAL A 28 -27.59 -32.51 4.03
CA VAL A 28 -27.84 -31.47 3.02
C VAL A 28 -27.60 -30.08 3.59
N VAL A 29 -28.11 -29.82 4.80
CA VAL A 29 -27.89 -28.53 5.48
C VAL A 29 -26.41 -28.31 5.80
N THR A 30 -25.72 -29.34 6.30
CA THR A 30 -24.29 -29.25 6.65
C THR A 30 -23.44 -29.01 5.40
N THR A 31 -23.73 -29.70 4.30
CA THR A 31 -23.04 -29.54 3.02
C THR A 31 -23.27 -28.14 2.44
N TYR A 32 -24.51 -27.65 2.48
CA TYR A 32 -24.84 -26.31 2.00
C TYR A 32 -24.12 -25.22 2.81
N ILE A 33 -24.09 -25.34 4.14
CA ILE A 33 -23.37 -24.39 5.01
C ILE A 33 -21.87 -24.42 4.70
N GLY A 34 -21.26 -25.61 4.62
CA GLY A 34 -19.83 -25.76 4.33
C GLY A 34 -19.44 -25.15 2.99
N THR A 35 -20.15 -25.52 1.92
CA THR A 35 -19.92 -24.98 0.58
C THR A 35 -20.16 -23.48 0.49
N SER A 36 -21.19 -22.96 1.18
CA SER A 36 -21.45 -21.51 1.22
C SER A 36 -20.33 -20.74 1.91
N ILE A 37 -19.78 -21.27 3.02
CA ILE A 37 -18.66 -20.64 3.73
C ILE A 37 -17.39 -20.67 2.85
N GLU A 38 -17.07 -21.80 2.24
CA GLU A 38 -15.92 -21.92 1.34
C GLU A 38 -16.03 -20.96 0.14
N GLN A 39 -17.22 -20.91 -0.47
CA GLN A 39 -17.48 -20.02 -1.59
C GLN A 39 -17.40 -18.55 -1.17
N PHE A 40 -17.94 -18.19 -0.01
CA PHE A 40 -17.83 -16.84 0.53
C PHE A 40 -16.36 -16.45 0.74
N GLN A 41 -15.58 -17.28 1.44
CA GLN A 41 -14.15 -17.03 1.70
C GLN A 41 -13.37 -16.83 0.40
N LYS A 42 -13.57 -17.73 -0.58
CA LYS A 42 -12.90 -17.67 -1.87
C LYS A 42 -13.30 -16.43 -2.66
N THR A 43 -14.61 -16.20 -2.81
CA THR A 43 -15.13 -15.09 -3.64
C THR A 43 -14.77 -13.73 -3.03
N THR A 44 -14.80 -13.59 -1.71
CA THR A 44 -14.38 -12.34 -1.05
C THR A 44 -12.90 -12.06 -1.27
N LEU A 45 -12.03 -13.07 -1.16
CA LEU A 45 -10.60 -12.89 -1.42
C LEU A 45 -10.33 -12.49 -2.87
N ASP A 46 -10.94 -13.19 -3.83
CA ASP A 46 -10.76 -12.95 -5.26
C ASP A 46 -11.31 -11.58 -5.65
N SER A 47 -12.48 -11.21 -5.12
CA SER A 47 -13.09 -9.90 -5.33
C SER A 47 -12.22 -8.79 -4.74
N PHE A 48 -11.71 -8.94 -3.52
CA PHE A 48 -10.83 -7.95 -2.89
C PHE A 48 -9.55 -7.74 -3.71
N ARG A 49 -8.88 -8.83 -4.13
CA ARG A 49 -7.69 -8.76 -4.99
C ARG A 49 -7.99 -8.04 -6.30
N SER A 50 -9.10 -8.39 -6.95
CA SER A 50 -9.49 -7.78 -8.22
C SER A 50 -9.75 -6.28 -8.08
N HIS A 51 -10.45 -5.85 -7.02
CA HIS A 51 -10.69 -4.45 -6.74
C HIS A 51 -9.41 -3.68 -6.44
N ILE A 52 -8.50 -4.26 -5.64
CA ILE A 52 -7.20 -3.65 -5.38
C ILE A 52 -6.44 -3.49 -6.69
N HIS A 53 -6.29 -4.56 -7.48
CA HIS A 53 -5.59 -4.48 -8.77
C HIS A 53 -6.19 -3.42 -9.69
N PHE A 54 -7.51 -3.31 -9.77
CA PHE A 54 -8.17 -2.25 -10.53
C PHE A 54 -7.80 -0.85 -10.03
N ILE A 55 -7.84 -0.62 -8.71
CA ILE A 55 -7.41 0.65 -8.11
C ILE A 55 -5.93 0.92 -8.43
N LEU A 56 -5.05 -0.09 -8.33
CA LEU A 56 -3.65 0.05 -8.70
C LEU A 56 -3.53 0.49 -10.16
N SER A 57 -4.16 -0.24 -11.09
CA SER A 57 -4.13 0.10 -12.51
C SER A 57 -4.60 1.52 -12.78
N LEU A 58 -5.67 2.00 -12.12
CA LEU A 58 -6.12 3.38 -12.25
C LEU A 58 -5.06 4.39 -11.75
N LEU A 59 -4.48 4.14 -10.58
CA LEU A 59 -3.44 5.02 -10.02
C LEU A 59 -2.22 5.12 -10.94
N THR A 60 -1.87 4.02 -11.61
CA THR A 60 -0.67 3.91 -12.43
C THR A 60 -0.87 4.43 -13.85
N GLU A 61 -1.98 4.09 -14.49
CA GLU A 61 -2.26 4.47 -15.89
C GLU A 61 -2.72 5.91 -16.01
N HIS A 62 -3.53 6.39 -15.07
CA HIS A 62 -4.05 7.77 -15.10
C HIS A 62 -3.20 8.76 -14.30
N ARG A 63 -2.05 8.32 -13.75
CA ARG A 63 -1.13 9.15 -12.95
C ARG A 63 -1.85 9.90 -11.83
N PHE A 64 -2.84 9.27 -11.21
CA PHE A 64 -3.49 9.86 -10.06
C PHE A 64 -2.49 9.99 -8.91
N ILE A 65 -2.41 11.18 -8.36
CA ILE A 65 -1.54 11.47 -7.22
C ILE A 65 -2.12 10.73 -6.01
N SER A 66 -1.35 9.81 -5.44
CA SER A 66 -1.72 9.14 -4.19
C SER A 66 -1.93 10.15 -3.08
N ALA A 67 -2.80 9.85 -2.11
CA ALA A 67 -3.08 10.77 -1.00
C ALA A 67 -1.80 11.16 -0.22
N LEU A 68 -0.85 10.24 -0.11
CA LEU A 68 0.45 10.44 0.53
C LEU A 68 1.52 11.02 -0.41
N ARG A 69 1.19 11.27 -1.70
CA ARG A 69 2.09 11.80 -2.73
C ARG A 69 3.38 10.99 -2.91
N THR A 70 3.31 9.68 -2.67
CA THR A 70 4.46 8.77 -2.72
C THR A 70 4.78 8.30 -4.14
N ASN A 71 3.86 8.47 -5.09
CA ASN A 71 4.04 8.19 -6.52
C ASN A 71 4.33 9.45 -7.34
N PHE A 72 3.61 10.54 -7.08
CA PHE A 72 3.77 11.82 -7.76
C PHE A 72 3.61 12.95 -6.75
N TYR A 73 4.29 14.07 -7.00
CA TYR A 73 4.15 15.28 -6.20
C TYR A 73 4.09 16.52 -7.11
N THR A 74 3.47 17.59 -6.62
CA THR A 74 3.31 18.84 -7.36
C THR A 74 4.05 19.96 -6.63
N ARG A 75 4.84 20.73 -7.39
CA ARG A 75 5.59 21.89 -6.89
C ARG A 75 5.28 23.14 -7.72
N GLY A 76 5.19 24.30 -7.06
CA GLY A 76 5.10 25.60 -7.72
C GLY A 76 6.45 26.01 -8.33
N VAL A 77 6.41 26.58 -9.54
CA VAL A 77 7.60 27.11 -10.22
C VAL A 77 7.97 28.46 -9.63
N LEU A 78 9.20 28.61 -9.14
CA LEU A 78 9.68 29.87 -8.56
C LEU A 78 9.53 31.02 -9.57
N GLY A 79 8.89 32.11 -9.15
CA GLY A 79 8.65 33.28 -10.00
C GLY A 79 7.49 33.11 -11.01
N SER A 80 6.64 32.10 -10.87
CA SER A 80 5.48 31.85 -11.73
C SER A 80 4.28 31.37 -10.91
N ASN A 81 3.06 31.53 -11.46
CA ASN A 81 1.82 30.94 -10.91
C ASN A 81 1.58 29.50 -11.42
N ASN A 82 2.56 28.90 -12.09
CA ASN A 82 2.45 27.57 -12.66
C ASN A 82 2.86 26.50 -11.65
N PHE A 83 2.24 25.33 -11.78
CA PHE A 83 2.58 24.12 -11.04
C PHE A 83 3.09 23.04 -11.99
N VAL A 84 4.07 22.26 -11.54
CA VAL A 84 4.59 21.11 -12.28
C VAL A 84 4.49 19.88 -11.40
N THR A 85 4.05 18.78 -12.00
CA THR A 85 3.97 17.46 -11.35
C THR A 85 5.16 16.62 -11.77
N PHE A 86 5.81 15.99 -10.79
CA PHE A 86 6.99 15.15 -10.97
C PHE A 86 6.73 13.75 -10.39
N PRO A 87 7.30 12.69 -10.97
CA PRO A 87 7.31 11.38 -10.35
C PRO A 87 8.21 11.36 -9.12
N ALA A 88 7.81 10.60 -8.10
CA ALA A 88 8.70 10.26 -7.00
C ALA A 88 9.83 9.34 -7.49
N ILE A 89 11.01 9.51 -6.92
CA ILE A 89 12.22 8.78 -7.26
C ILE A 89 12.76 8.13 -5.99
N TYR A 90 12.95 6.81 -6.03
CA TYR A 90 13.51 6.00 -4.95
C TYR A 90 14.86 5.43 -5.39
N PRO A 91 15.85 5.30 -4.50
CA PRO A 91 17.07 4.55 -4.81
C PRO A 91 16.71 3.08 -5.06
N GLN A 92 17.19 2.48 -6.16
CA GLN A 92 17.08 1.04 -6.33
C GLN A 92 18.14 0.37 -5.46
N GLN A 93 17.74 -0.65 -4.69
CA GLN A 93 18.72 -1.54 -4.07
C GLN A 93 19.49 -2.24 -5.20
N VAL A 94 20.73 -1.83 -5.42
CA VAL A 94 21.62 -2.51 -6.36
C VAL A 94 21.97 -3.85 -5.74
N ASP A 95 21.61 -4.94 -6.39
CA ASP A 95 22.11 -6.26 -6.05
C ASP A 95 23.63 -6.25 -6.29
N THR A 96 24.41 -6.29 -5.20
CA THR A 96 25.88 -6.17 -5.22
C THR A 96 26.60 -7.28 -6.00
N THR A 97 25.86 -8.22 -6.58
CA THR A 97 26.38 -9.34 -7.38
C THR A 97 26.61 -9.00 -8.85
N GLN A 98 26.14 -7.85 -9.36
CA GLN A 98 26.40 -7.42 -10.74
C GLN A 98 27.20 -6.12 -10.80
N SER A 99 28.51 -6.29 -11.01
CA SER A 99 29.43 -5.20 -11.34
C SER A 99 29.20 -4.71 -12.78
N SER A 100 28.33 -3.73 -12.98
CA SER A 100 28.37 -2.90 -14.19
C SER A 100 27.75 -1.52 -13.97
N SER A 101 28.61 -0.50 -14.12
CA SER A 101 28.32 0.94 -14.29
C SER A 101 27.71 1.73 -13.12
N ILE A 102 28.41 2.81 -12.78
CA ILE A 102 28.20 3.77 -11.68
C ILE A 102 27.06 4.74 -12.01
N LEU A 103 25.87 4.20 -12.23
CA LEU A 103 24.63 4.95 -12.10
C LEU A 103 23.79 4.11 -11.16
N SER A 104 23.67 4.54 -9.91
CA SER A 104 22.64 4.02 -9.00
C SER A 104 21.32 4.04 -9.78
N GLU A 105 20.84 2.88 -10.24
CA GLU A 105 19.58 2.85 -10.96
C GLU A 105 18.54 3.46 -10.01
N THR A 106 17.91 4.56 -10.44
CA THR A 106 16.87 5.19 -9.63
C THR A 106 15.55 4.61 -10.07
N CYS A 107 14.76 4.14 -9.12
CA CYS A 107 13.42 3.66 -9.39
C CYS A 107 12.44 4.85 -9.45
N GLN A 108 11.91 5.13 -10.65
CA GLN A 108 10.99 6.24 -10.89
C GLN A 108 9.55 5.75 -11.00
N CYS A 109 8.64 6.40 -10.27
CA CYS A 109 7.24 5.98 -10.17
C CYS A 109 6.38 6.22 -11.42
N ASP A 110 6.89 6.94 -12.42
CA ASP A 110 6.28 7.04 -13.74
C ASP A 110 6.66 5.88 -14.68
N ARG A 111 7.72 5.13 -14.35
CA ARG A 111 8.19 3.97 -15.13
C ARG A 111 7.76 2.64 -14.51
N THR A 112 7.82 2.53 -13.18
CA THR A 112 7.50 1.31 -12.45
C THR A 112 6.90 1.64 -11.08
N ASN A 113 5.94 0.81 -10.65
CA ASN A 113 5.28 0.96 -9.35
C ASN A 113 5.80 -0.01 -8.29
N ASN A 114 6.80 -0.81 -8.67
CA ASN A 114 7.44 -1.79 -7.80
C ASN A 114 8.66 -1.20 -7.09
N CYS A 115 8.82 0.12 -7.09
CA CYS A 115 9.85 0.78 -6.30
C CYS A 115 9.59 0.55 -4.83
N ILE A 116 10.55 -0.08 -4.17
CA ILE A 116 10.51 -0.41 -2.75
C ILE A 116 11.86 -0.04 -2.17
N TYR A 117 11.82 0.69 -1.07
CA TYR A 117 12.98 1.19 -0.39
C TYR A 117 12.74 1.15 1.13
N PRO A 118 13.73 0.77 1.95
CA PRO A 118 13.55 0.76 3.39
C PRO A 118 13.17 2.14 3.95
N ALA A 119 12.19 2.20 4.85
CA ALA A 119 11.73 3.45 5.43
C ALA A 119 12.76 4.04 6.40
N GLY A 120 12.86 5.36 6.45
CA GLY A 120 13.79 6.05 7.35
C GLY A 120 13.32 7.45 7.74
N ILE A 121 13.91 7.97 8.81
CA ILE A 121 13.73 9.33 9.29
C ILE A 121 14.95 10.14 8.86
N TYR A 122 14.72 11.26 8.19
CA TYR A 122 15.77 12.10 7.61
C TYR A 122 15.76 13.48 8.28
N ASN A 123 16.95 14.06 8.46
CA ASN A 123 17.08 15.41 9.00
C ASN A 123 16.79 16.44 7.90
N GLN A 124 15.67 17.17 8.02
CA GLN A 124 15.25 18.17 7.03
C GLN A 124 16.08 19.47 7.06
N THR A 125 17.01 19.66 8.00
CA THR A 125 17.79 20.90 8.12
C THR A 125 18.83 21.09 7.02
N LYS A 126 19.28 20.03 6.35
CA LYS A 126 19.98 20.15 5.08
C LYS A 126 18.91 20.26 4.00
N SER A 127 18.79 21.43 3.38
CA SER A 127 17.82 21.76 2.33
C SER A 127 17.69 20.65 1.29
N ILE A 128 16.80 19.70 1.57
CA ILE A 128 16.27 18.80 0.56
C ILE A 128 15.51 19.76 -0.35
N ILE A 129 16.03 20.02 -1.54
CA ILE A 129 15.19 20.53 -2.61
C ILE A 129 13.95 19.62 -2.57
N PRO A 130 12.69 20.12 -2.51
CA PRO A 130 11.48 19.30 -2.35
C PRO A 130 11.24 18.21 -3.42
N ASN A 131 12.24 17.96 -4.26
CA ASN A 131 12.25 17.30 -5.53
C ASN A 131 13.06 16.01 -5.53
N GLU A 132 13.83 15.75 -4.48
CA GLU A 132 14.59 14.52 -4.33
C GLU A 132 14.22 13.99 -2.95
N ILE A 133 13.31 13.00 -2.88
CA ILE A 133 13.07 12.26 -1.64
C ILE A 133 14.41 11.64 -1.14
N PHE A 134 15.36 11.48 -2.06
CA PHE A 134 16.75 11.12 -1.81
C PHE A 134 17.67 11.88 -2.77
N SER A 135 18.28 12.99 -2.33
CA SER A 135 19.59 13.27 -2.89
C SER A 135 20.50 12.15 -2.37
N LEU A 136 21.34 11.59 -3.24
CA LEU A 136 22.18 10.41 -2.95
C LEU A 136 23.12 10.57 -1.73
N ASP A 137 23.17 11.78 -1.14
CA ASP A 137 24.05 12.16 -0.04
C ASP A 137 23.34 12.38 1.32
N VAL A 138 22.03 12.15 1.43
CA VAL A 138 21.32 12.28 2.73
C VAL A 138 21.21 10.91 3.40
N SER A 139 22.13 10.66 4.34
CA SER A 139 22.02 9.49 5.21
C SER A 139 20.82 9.64 6.17
N PRO A 140 20.03 8.58 6.36
CA PRO A 140 18.95 8.56 7.34
C PRO A 140 19.52 8.73 8.76
N LEU A 141 18.82 9.48 9.60
CA LEU A 141 19.09 9.51 11.05
C LEU A 141 18.79 8.15 11.68
N PHE A 142 17.75 7.49 11.19
CA PHE A 142 17.30 6.20 11.65
C PHE A 142 16.53 5.49 10.55
N MET A 143 16.90 4.24 10.27
CA MET A 143 16.11 3.35 9.41
C MET A 143 15.11 2.61 10.27
N ILE A 144 13.85 2.65 9.89
CA ILE A 144 12.75 2.03 10.63
C ILE A 144 12.74 0.54 10.27
N PRO A 145 13.14 -0.37 11.18
CA PRO A 145 13.24 -1.79 10.89
C PRO A 145 11.89 -2.36 10.46
N GLY A 146 11.90 -3.17 9.41
CA GLY A 146 10.72 -3.82 8.87
C GLY A 146 9.72 -2.92 8.13
N PHE A 147 9.98 -1.62 8.01
CA PHE A 147 9.13 -0.72 7.23
C PHE A 147 9.72 -0.48 5.86
N GLN A 148 8.85 -0.50 4.85
CA GLN A 148 9.17 -0.16 3.48
C GLN A 148 8.38 1.08 3.06
N VAL A 149 8.94 1.85 2.13
CA VAL A 149 8.27 2.91 1.37
C VAL A 149 8.39 2.61 -0.11
N GLY A 150 7.53 3.22 -0.92
CA GLY A 150 7.51 2.98 -2.35
C GLY A 150 6.48 3.84 -3.06
N CYS A 151 6.38 3.68 -4.38
CA CYS A 151 5.45 4.46 -5.20
C CYS A 151 4.01 4.38 -4.67
N LEU A 152 3.60 3.17 -4.29
CA LEU A 152 2.26 2.86 -3.84
C LEU A 152 2.30 2.41 -2.37
N PRO A 153 1.63 3.12 -1.44
CA PRO A 153 1.67 2.80 -0.01
C PRO A 153 1.28 1.36 0.30
N GLN A 154 0.34 0.81 -0.46
CA GLN A 154 -0.12 -0.57 -0.35
C GLN A 154 0.95 -1.59 -0.73
N ASN A 155 1.72 -1.34 -1.80
CA ASN A 155 2.82 -2.23 -2.19
C ASN A 155 3.91 -2.23 -1.12
N ALA A 156 4.20 -1.05 -0.58
CA ALA A 156 5.15 -0.88 0.52
C ALA A 156 4.67 -1.57 1.81
N LEU A 157 3.38 -1.44 2.15
CA LEU A 157 2.78 -2.10 3.31
C LEU A 157 2.86 -3.63 3.20
N PHE A 158 2.53 -4.20 2.04
CA PHE A 158 2.59 -5.66 1.83
C PHE A 158 4.00 -6.22 1.89
N GLN A 159 5.03 -5.40 1.66
CA GLN A 159 6.44 -5.80 1.74
C GLN A 159 7.08 -5.44 3.08
N SER A 160 6.36 -4.76 3.96
CA SER A 160 6.81 -4.43 5.30
C SER A 160 6.55 -5.60 6.25
N THR A 161 7.51 -5.92 7.12
CA THR A 161 7.31 -6.83 8.25
C THR A 161 6.67 -6.13 9.45
N LEU A 162 6.76 -4.79 9.48
CA LEU A 162 6.21 -3.93 10.53
C LEU A 162 6.72 -4.22 11.94
N GLU A 163 7.89 -4.85 12.05
CA GLU A 163 8.47 -5.28 13.33
C GLU A 163 8.70 -4.14 14.33
N CYS A 164 8.95 -2.90 13.85
CA CYS A 164 9.07 -1.73 14.72
C CYS A 164 7.80 -1.47 15.56
N PHE A 165 6.59 -1.81 15.07
CA PHE A 165 5.36 -1.65 15.86
C PHE A 165 5.31 -2.54 17.11
N PHE A 166 6.13 -3.60 17.15
CA PHE A 166 6.18 -4.55 18.25
C PHE A 166 7.45 -4.40 19.11
N ASN A 167 8.27 -3.38 18.83
CA ASN A 167 9.50 -3.11 19.55
C ASN A 167 9.45 -1.73 20.20
N GLN A 168 9.26 -1.68 21.52
CA GLN A 168 9.16 -0.42 22.27
C GLN A 168 10.38 0.48 22.05
N THR A 169 11.59 -0.08 22.02
CA THR A 169 12.82 0.69 21.78
C THR A 169 12.78 1.37 20.42
N CYS A 170 12.25 0.68 19.40
CA CYS A 170 12.09 1.26 18.07
C CYS A 170 11.07 2.41 18.08
N LEU A 171 9.93 2.21 18.72
CA LEU A 171 8.90 3.25 18.85
C LEU A 171 9.41 4.48 19.60
N ASP A 172 10.16 4.30 20.69
CA ASP A 172 10.74 5.40 21.46
C ASP A 172 11.71 6.24 20.60
N ILE A 173 12.52 5.58 19.75
CA ILE A 173 13.39 6.27 18.80
C ILE A 173 12.55 7.07 17.80
N VAL A 174 11.54 6.46 17.18
CA VAL A 174 10.66 7.13 16.21
C VAL A 174 9.97 8.34 16.83
N ILE A 175 9.41 8.21 18.03
CA ILE A 175 8.75 9.30 18.76
C ILE A 175 9.75 10.43 19.06
N SER A 176 10.93 10.08 19.59
CA SER A 176 11.96 11.08 19.92
C SER A 176 12.44 11.89 18.70
N LEU A 177 12.51 11.26 17.53
CA LEU A 177 12.97 11.90 16.30
C LEU A 177 11.87 12.67 15.56
N THR A 178 10.60 12.33 15.76
CA THR A 178 9.46 12.95 15.06
C THR A 178 8.74 14.01 15.90
N GLY A 179 9.01 14.08 17.21
CA GLY A 179 8.36 15.04 18.10
C GLY A 179 6.85 14.78 18.29
N ALA A 180 6.42 13.53 18.11
CA ALA A 180 5.05 13.07 18.31
C ALA A 180 4.69 12.90 19.79
#